data_AF-A0A944LEK0-F1
#
_entry.id   AF-A0A944LEK0-F1
#
_cell.length_a   1.000
_cell.length_b   1.000
_cell.length_c   1.000
_cell.angle_alpha   90.00
_cell.angle_beta   90.00
_cell.angle_gamma   90.00
#
_symmetry.space_group_name_H-M   'P 1'
#
loop_
_entity.id
_entity.type
_entity.pdbx_description
1 polymer ?
#
loop_
_entity_poly.entity_id
_entity_poly.type
_entity_poly.pdbx_seq_one_letter_code
_entity_poly.pdbx_strand_id
1 'polypeptide(L)'
;MVNLFRWASIHIANEALAVHTPIPTPDGWTTMGELQAGDMIYGTTGKPVTVAEAFSVQAGRDCFRVTFLDGTSVIASDGHLWKAKPSGWPKQYNRVWTTRQMYEHKAKRWAIPIPGPQERPERDLPMDPYLLGYWLGDGSTAGCNITVGDEDLEAFTANMTEIGVTVRPVGTKKGAANRMTFSDKTGFGANMGGEQARALRLLPCYRDKHIPEEYFLASIDQRIALLQGLLDSDGCAAKPGIIFVGRERLSRDVFQLLSSLGERPTIAFRADARSRDGGTWRVSFNPRYVTECFRLARKQAKVVRATRTETNVASIEPVESVPVRCIRVDAEDSLFQAGESCQLTHNTPLDSGLARARVPRAHQQPEQGPGPVVVHEREHGRRAVRVRLLGQTRADSFGRSREAEHDS
;
A
#
# COMPACT_ATOMS: atom_id res chain seq x y z
N MET A 1 23.31 -53.09 -18.14
CA MET A 1 23.43 -51.66 -17.81
C MET A 1 22.08 -51.02 -18.09
N VAL A 2 21.27 -50.82 -17.06
CA VAL A 2 19.90 -50.28 -17.18
C VAL A 2 20.00 -48.77 -16.94
N ASN A 3 19.69 -47.97 -17.96
CA ASN A 3 19.58 -46.52 -17.85
C ASN A 3 18.35 -46.18 -17.00
N LEU A 4 18.57 -45.74 -15.76
CA LEU A 4 17.55 -45.09 -14.95
C LEU A 4 17.33 -43.66 -15.48
N PHE A 5 16.23 -43.45 -16.19
CA PHE A 5 15.69 -42.11 -16.39
C PHE A 5 15.22 -41.56 -15.05
N ARG A 6 15.94 -40.58 -14.50
CA ARG A 6 15.43 -39.74 -13.40
C ARG A 6 14.32 -38.85 -13.97
N TRP A 7 13.07 -39.19 -13.66
CA TRP A 7 11.96 -38.26 -13.78
C TRP A 7 12.19 -37.16 -12.74
N ALA A 8 12.57 -35.97 -13.20
CA ALA A 8 12.44 -34.77 -12.38
C ALA A 8 10.94 -34.50 -12.25
N SER A 9 10.35 -34.82 -11.10
CA SER A 9 8.98 -34.44 -10.79
C SER A 9 8.90 -32.91 -10.81
N ILE A 10 8.35 -32.34 -11.88
CA ILE A 10 7.95 -30.94 -11.93
C ILE A 10 6.77 -30.81 -10.96
N HIS A 11 7.05 -30.45 -9.71
CA HIS A 11 6.00 -30.02 -8.80
C HIS A 11 5.49 -28.68 -9.30
N ILE A 12 4.35 -28.68 -9.98
CA ILE A 12 3.67 -27.44 -10.35
C ILE A 12 3.01 -26.92 -9.07
N ALA A 13 3.65 -25.98 -8.39
CA ALA A 13 3.13 -25.34 -7.17
C ALA A 13 1.70 -24.85 -7.44
N ASN A 14 0.69 -25.35 -6.73
CA ASN A 14 -0.72 -25.00 -6.95
C ASN A 14 -1.24 -24.02 -5.90
N GLU A 15 -0.35 -23.19 -5.36
CA GLU A 15 -0.63 -22.31 -4.22
C GLU A 15 -0.98 -20.89 -4.71
N ALA A 16 -1.89 -20.80 -5.68
CA ALA A 16 -1.99 -19.67 -6.59
C ALA A 16 -3.17 -18.75 -6.29
N LEU A 17 -3.00 -17.45 -6.60
CA LEU A 17 -4.09 -16.49 -6.70
C LEU A 17 -4.33 -16.10 -8.15
N ALA A 18 -5.53 -15.64 -8.46
CA ALA A 18 -5.84 -15.08 -9.78
C ALA A 18 -4.88 -13.94 -10.14
N VAL A 19 -4.43 -13.90 -11.39
CA VAL A 19 -3.41 -12.95 -11.86
C VAL A 19 -3.81 -11.48 -11.67
N HIS A 20 -5.09 -11.17 -11.66
CA HIS A 20 -5.60 -9.80 -11.46
C HIS A 20 -5.77 -9.43 -9.98
N THR A 21 -5.45 -10.32 -9.04
CA THR A 21 -5.54 -10.03 -7.61
C THR A 21 -4.65 -8.82 -7.28
N PRO A 22 -5.20 -7.74 -6.71
CA PRO A 22 -4.40 -6.58 -6.30
C PRO A 22 -3.41 -6.95 -5.19
N ILE A 23 -2.18 -6.48 -5.31
CA ILE A 23 -1.11 -6.68 -4.32
C ILE A 23 -0.55 -5.31 -3.90
N PRO A 24 -0.56 -4.96 -2.60
CA PRO A 24 0.03 -3.72 -2.14
C PRO A 24 1.56 -3.80 -2.13
N THR A 25 2.21 -2.75 -2.62
CA THR A 25 3.66 -2.58 -2.68
C THR A 25 4.08 -1.25 -2.03
N PRO A 26 5.36 -1.08 -1.64
CA PRO A 26 5.89 0.21 -1.16
C PRO A 26 5.74 1.38 -2.13
N ASP A 27 5.50 1.13 -3.42
CA ASP A 27 5.35 2.14 -4.46
C ASP A 27 3.90 2.30 -4.95
N GLY A 28 2.95 1.55 -4.38
CA GLY A 28 1.53 1.64 -4.71
C GLY A 28 0.89 0.27 -4.83
N TRP A 29 0.22 0.02 -5.96
CA TRP A 29 -0.43 -1.25 -6.24
C TRP A 29 0.13 -1.90 -7.50
N THR A 30 0.21 -3.21 -7.46
CA THR A 30 0.45 -4.06 -8.63
C THR A 30 -0.57 -5.20 -8.62
N THR A 31 -0.45 -6.13 -9.55
CA THR A 31 -1.25 -7.35 -9.58
C THR A 31 -0.40 -8.59 -9.35
N MET A 32 -1.00 -9.67 -8.86
CA MET A 32 -0.33 -10.97 -8.69
C MET A 32 0.36 -11.44 -9.99
N GLY A 33 -0.23 -11.13 -11.14
CA GLY A 33 0.26 -11.46 -12.47
C GLY A 33 1.49 -10.67 -12.90
N GLU A 34 1.70 -9.47 -12.35
CA GLU A 34 2.81 -8.58 -12.73
C GLU A 34 4.04 -8.76 -11.84
N LEU A 35 3.90 -9.38 -10.66
CA LEU A 35 4.99 -9.59 -9.71
C LEU A 35 6.20 -10.32 -10.31
N GLN A 36 7.39 -9.88 -9.93
CA GLN A 36 8.68 -10.46 -10.32
C GLN A 36 9.50 -10.80 -9.09
N ALA A 37 10.50 -11.68 -9.27
CA ALA A 37 11.47 -11.93 -8.22
C ALA A 37 12.26 -10.64 -7.93
N GLY A 38 12.37 -10.27 -6.66
CA GLY A 38 12.97 -9.02 -6.20
C GLY A 38 11.95 -7.92 -5.87
N ASP A 39 10.69 -8.04 -6.28
CA ASP A 39 9.66 -7.08 -5.91
C ASP A 39 9.41 -7.07 -4.40
N MET A 40 9.06 -5.91 -3.86
CA MET A 40 8.74 -5.74 -2.44
C MET A 40 7.22 -5.68 -2.24
N ILE A 41 6.70 -6.51 -1.34
CA ILE A 41 5.29 -6.54 -0.95
C ILE A 41 5.17 -6.58 0.59
N TYR A 42 3.96 -6.61 1.14
CA TYR A 42 3.79 -6.56 2.60
C TYR A 42 3.53 -7.92 3.25
N GLY A 43 4.26 -8.21 4.33
CA GLY A 43 4.06 -9.41 5.17
C GLY A 43 3.05 -9.20 6.31
N THR A 44 3.00 -10.16 7.24
CA THR A 44 2.10 -10.15 8.41
C THR A 44 2.22 -8.91 9.27
N THR A 45 3.44 -8.44 9.53
CA THR A 45 3.69 -7.30 10.43
C THR A 45 3.42 -5.95 9.75
N GLY A 46 3.23 -5.95 8.42
CA GLY A 46 3.18 -4.73 7.62
C GLY A 46 4.56 -4.21 7.21
N LYS A 47 5.65 -4.92 7.56
CA LYS A 47 6.97 -4.67 6.99
C LYS A 47 7.06 -5.18 5.56
N PRO A 48 7.80 -4.48 4.66
CA PRO A 48 8.11 -5.00 3.35
C PRO A 48 8.88 -6.33 3.42
N VAL A 49 8.51 -7.27 2.56
CA VAL A 49 9.13 -8.59 2.34
C VAL A 49 9.38 -8.75 0.85
N THR A 50 10.39 -9.53 0.48
CA THR A 50 10.80 -9.70 -0.91
C THR A 50 10.06 -10.88 -1.53
N VAL A 51 9.62 -10.71 -2.78
CA VAL A 51 9.24 -11.83 -3.65
C VAL A 51 10.51 -12.57 -4.04
N ALA A 52 10.77 -13.70 -3.38
CA ALA A 52 11.94 -14.54 -3.64
C ALA A 52 11.87 -15.25 -5.01
N GLU A 53 10.66 -15.62 -5.43
CA GLU A 53 10.43 -16.32 -6.70
C GLU A 53 9.02 -15.99 -7.23
N ALA A 54 8.86 -15.89 -8.54
CA ALA A 54 7.57 -15.64 -9.17
C ALA A 54 7.37 -16.65 -10.31
N PHE A 55 6.47 -17.61 -10.13
CA PHE A 55 6.30 -18.77 -11.02
C PHE A 55 5.51 -18.42 -12.28
N SER A 56 5.55 -19.28 -13.30
CA SER A 56 4.73 -19.10 -14.51
C SER A 56 3.23 -19.14 -14.20
N VAL A 57 2.45 -18.39 -14.99
CA VAL A 57 0.98 -18.41 -14.93
C VAL A 57 0.47 -19.81 -15.27
N GLN A 58 -0.53 -20.25 -14.54
CA GLN A 58 -1.18 -21.55 -14.67
C GLN A 58 -2.63 -21.38 -15.10
N ALA A 59 -3.12 -22.33 -15.88
CA ALA A 59 -4.50 -22.40 -16.35
C ALA A 59 -5.10 -23.77 -16.02
N GLY A 60 -6.43 -23.87 -16.07
CA GLY A 60 -7.14 -25.14 -15.87
C GLY A 60 -7.12 -25.65 -14.42
N ARG A 61 -6.83 -24.76 -13.45
CA ARG A 61 -6.95 -25.07 -12.02
C ARG A 61 -8.38 -24.85 -11.56
N ASP A 62 -8.87 -25.71 -10.67
CA ASP A 62 -10.09 -25.44 -9.93
C ASP A 62 -9.89 -24.16 -9.10
N CYS A 63 -10.84 -23.24 -9.21
CA CYS A 63 -10.76 -21.95 -8.56
C CYS A 63 -11.94 -21.74 -7.60
N PHE A 64 -11.69 -20.99 -6.54
CA PHE A 64 -12.68 -20.60 -5.56
C PHE A 64 -12.64 -19.11 -5.32
N ARG A 65 -13.82 -18.51 -5.22
CA ARG A 65 -13.97 -17.17 -4.65
C ARG A 65 -13.97 -17.29 -3.13
N VAL A 66 -13.00 -16.64 -2.50
CA VAL A 66 -12.87 -16.54 -1.05
C VAL A 66 -13.32 -15.14 -0.65
N THR A 67 -14.52 -15.04 -0.07
CA THR A 67 -15.14 -13.76 0.32
C THR A 67 -14.90 -13.49 1.79
N PHE A 68 -14.42 -12.30 2.13
CA PHE A 68 -14.15 -11.88 3.50
C PHE A 68 -15.35 -11.16 4.12
N LEU A 69 -15.34 -11.00 5.45
CA LEU A 69 -16.44 -10.37 6.18
C LEU A 69 -16.63 -8.88 5.84
N ASP A 70 -15.60 -8.22 5.29
CA ASP A 70 -15.68 -6.84 4.82
C ASP A 70 -16.35 -6.68 3.45
N GLY A 71 -16.70 -7.79 2.79
CA GLY A 71 -17.34 -7.85 1.47
C GLY A 71 -16.36 -7.96 0.30
N THR A 72 -15.06 -7.79 0.53
CA THR A 72 -14.04 -8.02 -0.50
C THR A 72 -13.83 -9.51 -0.75
N SER A 73 -13.19 -9.85 -1.87
CA SER A 73 -12.88 -11.24 -2.19
C SER A 73 -11.60 -11.37 -3.01
N VAL A 74 -11.00 -12.56 -2.96
CA VAL A 74 -9.95 -12.98 -3.91
C VAL A 74 -10.36 -14.30 -4.56
N ILE A 75 -9.83 -14.56 -5.76
CA ILE A 75 -9.97 -15.87 -6.41
C ILE A 75 -8.67 -16.63 -6.20
N ALA A 76 -8.78 -17.82 -5.61
CA ALA A 76 -7.65 -18.67 -5.25
C ALA A 76 -7.81 -20.05 -5.90
N SER A 77 -6.71 -20.69 -6.28
CA SER A 77 -6.74 -22.09 -6.68
C SER A 77 -7.13 -22.98 -5.49
N ASP A 78 -7.58 -24.19 -5.81
CA ASP A 78 -7.90 -25.22 -4.83
C ASP A 78 -6.74 -25.53 -3.86
N GLY A 79 -5.50 -25.50 -4.35
CA GLY A 79 -4.29 -25.72 -3.57
C GLY A 79 -3.75 -24.48 -2.82
N HIS A 80 -4.34 -23.30 -3.00
CA HIS A 80 -3.87 -22.08 -2.32
C HIS A 80 -3.95 -22.19 -0.80
N LEU A 81 -2.92 -21.71 -0.12
CA LEU A 81 -2.73 -21.92 1.30
C LEU A 81 -3.29 -20.77 2.13
N TRP A 82 -3.79 -21.11 3.31
CA TRP A 82 -4.32 -20.17 4.29
C TRP A 82 -3.90 -20.58 5.70
N LYS A 83 -3.33 -19.66 6.47
CA LYS A 83 -3.20 -19.84 7.92
C LYS A 83 -4.55 -19.55 8.56
N ALA A 84 -5.28 -20.60 8.94
CA ALA A 84 -6.68 -20.49 9.32
C ALA A 84 -7.12 -21.51 10.38
N LYS A 85 -8.28 -21.24 10.97
CA LYS A 85 -9.09 -22.20 11.73
C LYS A 85 -10.58 -21.96 11.55
N PRO A 86 -11.46 -22.95 11.78
CA PRO A 86 -12.89 -22.68 11.86
C PRO A 86 -13.18 -21.58 12.90
N SER A 87 -14.06 -20.63 12.55
CA SER A 87 -14.37 -19.49 13.43
C SER A 87 -14.99 -19.97 14.75
N GLY A 88 -14.50 -19.44 15.86
CA GLY A 88 -14.92 -19.83 17.21
C GLY A 88 -14.11 -20.99 17.82
N TRP A 89 -13.24 -21.65 17.05
CA TRP A 89 -12.37 -22.69 17.59
C TRP A 89 -11.15 -22.11 18.33
N PRO A 90 -10.56 -22.86 19.29
CA PRO A 90 -9.36 -22.43 20.02
C PRO A 90 -8.14 -22.14 19.11
N LYS A 91 -7.23 -21.28 19.56
CA LYS A 91 -6.05 -20.82 18.79
C LYS A 91 -5.12 -21.96 18.35
N GLN A 92 -5.03 -23.05 19.12
CA GLN A 92 -4.21 -24.22 18.78
C GLN A 92 -4.62 -24.93 17.47
N TYR A 93 -5.84 -24.70 16.99
CA TYR A 93 -6.31 -25.23 15.70
C TYR A 93 -5.92 -24.36 14.51
N ASN A 94 -5.24 -23.24 14.76
CA ASN A 94 -4.72 -22.38 13.70
C ASN A 94 -3.52 -23.06 13.04
N ARG A 95 -3.71 -23.50 11.80
CA ARG A 95 -2.71 -24.21 10.99
C ARG A 95 -2.86 -23.82 9.52
N VAL A 96 -2.01 -24.36 8.66
CA VAL A 96 -2.11 -24.16 7.21
C VAL A 96 -3.16 -25.10 6.63
N TRP A 97 -4.08 -24.55 5.84
CA TRP A 97 -5.11 -25.27 5.09
C TRP A 97 -5.04 -24.87 3.62
N THR A 98 -5.38 -25.79 2.73
CA THR A 98 -5.68 -25.44 1.33
C THR A 98 -7.09 -24.88 1.20
N THR A 99 -7.35 -24.08 0.16
CA THR A 99 -8.70 -23.60 -0.17
C THR A 99 -9.69 -24.75 -0.32
N ARG A 100 -9.28 -25.86 -0.94
CA ARG A 100 -10.07 -27.10 -1.07
C ARG A 100 -10.49 -27.66 0.28
N GLN A 101 -9.53 -27.84 1.19
CA GLN A 101 -9.82 -28.37 2.52
C GLN A 101 -10.74 -27.43 3.31
N MET A 102 -10.55 -26.11 3.18
CA MET A 102 -11.42 -25.13 3.84
C MET A 102 -12.86 -25.20 3.33
N TYR A 103 -13.03 -25.38 2.02
CA TYR A 103 -14.32 -25.58 1.37
C TYR A 103 -15.00 -26.89 1.81
N GLU A 104 -14.28 -28.01 1.74
CA GLU A 104 -14.82 -29.36 2.04
C GLU A 104 -15.16 -29.58 3.51
N HIS A 105 -14.48 -28.88 4.42
CA HIS A 105 -14.79 -28.92 5.85
C HIS A 105 -16.20 -28.37 6.16
N LYS A 106 -16.78 -27.54 5.28
CA LYS A 106 -18.12 -26.93 5.44
C LYS A 106 -18.31 -26.14 6.76
N ALA A 107 -17.24 -25.56 7.31
CA ALA A 107 -17.36 -24.63 8.43
C ALA A 107 -18.14 -23.37 7.98
N LYS A 108 -19.02 -22.84 8.84
CA LYS A 108 -19.82 -21.64 8.50
C LYS A 108 -18.96 -20.41 8.18
N ARG A 109 -17.83 -20.27 8.87
CA ARG A 109 -16.84 -19.19 8.70
C ARG A 109 -15.47 -19.70 9.08
N TRP A 110 -14.43 -19.14 8.46
CA TRP A 110 -13.05 -19.35 8.87
C TRP A 110 -12.49 -18.09 9.51
N ALA A 111 -11.56 -18.25 10.42
CA ALA A 111 -10.79 -17.17 11.02
C ALA A 111 -9.36 -17.21 10.49
N ILE A 112 -8.86 -16.07 10.01
CA ILE A 112 -7.50 -15.86 9.52
C ILE A 112 -6.83 -14.71 10.30
N PRO A 113 -5.49 -14.63 10.36
CA PRO A 113 -4.77 -13.51 10.96
C PRO A 113 -5.13 -12.16 10.35
N ILE A 114 -4.95 -11.08 11.12
CA ILE A 114 -5.15 -9.70 10.67
C ILE A 114 -3.80 -9.12 10.21
N PRO A 115 -3.74 -8.42 9.07
CA PRO A 115 -2.52 -7.74 8.62
C PRO A 115 -2.12 -6.59 9.56
N GLY A 116 -0.81 -6.38 9.72
CA GLY A 116 -0.26 -5.17 10.33
C GLY A 116 -0.29 -3.97 9.37
N PRO A 117 -0.13 -2.74 9.90
CA PRO A 117 -0.08 -1.51 9.12
C PRO A 117 1.13 -1.50 8.17
N GLN A 118 0.90 -1.16 6.91
CA GLN A 118 1.95 -1.13 5.89
C GLN A 118 3.01 -0.08 6.24
N GLU A 119 4.25 -0.46 6.49
CA GLU A 119 5.35 0.46 6.78
C GLU A 119 5.85 1.11 5.48
N ARG A 120 5.98 2.44 5.51
CA ARG A 120 6.50 3.28 4.43
C ARG A 120 7.34 4.40 5.03
N PRO A 121 8.38 4.87 4.33
CA PRO A 121 9.14 6.03 4.78
C PRO A 121 8.25 7.28 4.81
N GLU A 122 8.64 8.24 5.64
CA GLU A 122 8.07 9.58 5.62
C GLU A 122 8.31 10.24 4.26
N ARG A 123 7.34 11.03 3.81
CA ARG A 123 7.39 11.74 2.52
C ARG A 123 7.20 13.23 2.72
N ASP A 124 7.82 14.01 1.84
CA ASP A 124 7.50 15.42 1.71
C ASP A 124 6.14 15.55 0.98
N LEU A 125 5.10 15.95 1.72
CA LEU A 125 3.72 16.01 1.23
C LEU A 125 3.37 17.46 0.86
N PRO A 126 2.68 17.70 -0.27
CA PRO A 126 2.41 19.07 -0.73
C PRO A 126 1.60 19.90 0.27
N MET A 127 0.73 19.26 1.04
CA MET A 127 -0.17 19.87 2.01
C MET A 127 -0.19 19.04 3.29
N ASP A 128 -0.33 19.69 4.44
CA ASP A 128 -0.38 18.99 5.73
C ASP A 128 -1.50 17.91 5.72
N PRO A 129 -1.22 16.65 6.13
CA PRO A 129 -2.20 15.57 6.04
C PRO A 129 -3.46 15.82 6.87
N TYR A 130 -3.33 16.37 8.09
CA TYR A 130 -4.48 16.64 8.94
C TYR A 130 -5.37 17.72 8.34
N LEU A 131 -4.76 18.81 7.84
CA LEU A 131 -5.49 19.86 7.14
C LEU A 131 -6.19 19.32 5.88
N LEU A 132 -5.50 18.51 5.07
CA LEU A 132 -6.09 17.91 3.87
C LEU A 132 -7.28 17.02 4.23
N GLY A 133 -7.14 16.18 5.25
CA GLY A 133 -8.20 15.28 5.69
C GLY A 133 -9.46 16.05 6.12
N TYR A 134 -9.29 17.09 6.92
CA TYR A 134 -10.40 17.94 7.35
C TYR A 134 -11.04 18.67 6.17
N TRP A 135 -10.24 19.16 5.22
CA TRP A 135 -10.74 19.82 4.01
C TRP A 135 -11.50 18.84 3.07
N LEU A 136 -11.03 17.60 2.93
CA LEU A 136 -11.72 16.58 2.14
C LEU A 136 -13.13 16.32 2.68
N GLY A 137 -13.30 16.38 3.99
CA GLY A 137 -14.60 16.33 4.64
C GLY A 137 -15.44 17.61 4.47
N ASP A 138 -15.14 18.64 5.27
CA ASP A 138 -15.95 19.85 5.42
C ASP A 138 -15.45 21.07 4.61
N GLY A 139 -14.45 20.87 3.75
CA GLY A 139 -13.91 21.91 2.88
C GLY A 139 -14.80 22.24 1.67
N SER A 140 -14.72 23.47 1.18
CA SER A 140 -15.39 23.87 -0.06
C SER A 140 -14.67 23.30 -1.29
N THR A 141 -15.39 22.60 -2.16
CA THR A 141 -14.86 21.90 -3.36
C THR A 141 -14.03 22.79 -4.30
N ALA A 142 -14.09 24.12 -4.21
CA ALA A 142 -13.28 25.03 -5.03
C ALA A 142 -12.67 26.18 -4.20
N GLY A 143 -12.38 25.96 -2.92
CA GLY A 143 -11.71 27.00 -2.14
C GLY A 143 -11.13 26.55 -0.82
N CYS A 144 -10.32 27.43 -0.26
CA CYS A 144 -9.56 27.21 0.97
C CYS A 144 -10.39 27.48 2.22
N ASN A 145 -11.68 27.13 2.19
CA ASN A 145 -12.59 27.31 3.32
C ASN A 145 -13.02 25.96 3.88
N ILE A 146 -13.18 25.90 5.19
CA ILE A 146 -13.62 24.73 5.96
C ILE A 146 -14.79 25.18 6.84
N THR A 147 -15.83 24.35 6.90
CA THR A 147 -16.94 24.56 7.84
C THR A 147 -16.62 23.86 9.15
N VAL A 148 -16.86 24.51 10.28
CA VAL A 148 -16.55 23.97 11.62
C VAL A 148 -17.73 24.22 12.55
N GLY A 149 -18.14 23.19 13.29
CA GLY A 149 -19.18 23.31 14.31
C GLY A 149 -18.73 24.19 15.48
N ASP A 150 -19.67 24.89 16.13
CA ASP A 150 -19.36 25.75 17.28
C ASP A 150 -18.65 24.99 18.41
N GLU A 151 -19.05 23.74 18.66
CA GLU A 151 -18.45 22.88 19.69
C GLU A 151 -17.00 22.46 19.40
N ASP A 152 -16.57 22.54 18.13
CA ASP A 152 -15.24 22.08 17.69
C ASP A 152 -14.28 23.23 17.38
N LEU A 153 -14.76 24.47 17.28
CA LEU A 153 -13.99 25.59 16.73
C LEU A 153 -12.68 25.86 17.48
N GLU A 154 -12.70 25.82 18.81
CA GLU A 154 -11.53 26.06 19.65
C GLU A 154 -10.47 24.97 19.43
N ALA A 155 -10.86 23.70 19.55
CA ALA A 155 -9.98 22.56 19.37
C ALA A 155 -9.45 22.48 17.92
N PHE A 156 -10.30 22.74 16.92
CA PHE A 156 -9.90 22.86 15.52
C PHE A 156 -8.80 23.92 15.36
N THR A 157 -8.99 25.12 15.92
CA THR A 157 -8.01 26.23 15.79
C THR A 157 -6.69 25.88 16.47
N ALA A 158 -6.73 25.23 17.63
CA ALA A 158 -5.55 24.74 18.32
C ALA A 158 -4.80 23.69 17.49
N ASN A 159 -5.51 22.68 16.95
CA ASN A 159 -4.93 21.64 16.10
C ASN A 159 -4.29 22.23 14.84
N MET A 160 -4.91 23.23 14.21
CA MET A 160 -4.34 23.93 13.05
C MET A 160 -3.07 24.68 13.43
N THR A 161 -3.04 25.33 14.59
CA THR A 161 -1.84 26.03 15.09
C THR A 161 -0.70 25.07 15.37
N GLU A 162 -0.99 23.89 15.94
CA GLU A 162 0.00 22.84 16.24
C GLU A 162 0.71 22.33 14.99
N ILE A 163 -0.01 22.21 13.87
CA ILE A 163 0.57 21.84 12.57
C ILE A 163 1.14 23.05 11.79
N GLY A 164 1.25 24.22 12.43
CA GLY A 164 1.80 25.43 11.81
C GLY A 164 0.89 26.11 10.77
N VAL A 165 -0.41 25.80 10.76
CA VAL A 165 -1.38 26.35 9.83
C VAL A 165 -2.20 27.46 10.49
N THR A 166 -2.12 28.66 9.94
CA THR A 166 -2.97 29.78 10.37
C THR A 166 -4.34 29.70 9.69
N VAL A 167 -5.41 29.71 10.50
CA VAL A 167 -6.80 29.82 10.03
C VAL A 167 -7.44 31.11 10.52
N ARG A 168 -8.37 31.67 9.75
CA ARG A 168 -9.11 32.88 10.10
C ARG A 168 -10.60 32.77 9.74
N PRO A 169 -11.50 33.42 10.48
CA PRO A 169 -12.91 33.41 10.14
C PRO A 169 -13.16 34.16 8.82
N VAL A 170 -14.10 33.65 8.04
CA VAL A 170 -14.68 34.32 6.86
C VAL A 170 -16.10 34.71 7.23
N GLY A 171 -16.51 35.94 6.91
CA GLY A 171 -17.81 36.48 7.32
C GLY A 171 -18.98 35.51 7.08
N THR A 172 -19.66 35.14 8.14
CA THR A 172 -20.86 34.29 8.12
C THR A 172 -22.11 35.10 8.50
N LYS A 173 -23.28 34.64 8.06
CA LYS A 173 -24.56 35.18 8.56
C LYS A 173 -24.76 34.70 10.00
N LYS A 174 -25.41 35.51 10.84
CA LYS A 174 -25.78 35.14 12.21
C LYS A 174 -26.59 33.82 12.20
N GLY A 175 -26.14 32.82 12.97
CA GLY A 175 -26.77 31.50 13.06
C GLY A 175 -26.30 30.47 12.02
N ALA A 176 -25.34 30.81 11.15
CA ALA A 176 -24.67 29.84 10.28
C ALA A 176 -23.45 29.23 10.98
N ALA A 177 -23.09 28.00 10.61
CA ALA A 177 -21.87 27.33 11.08
C ALA A 177 -20.61 28.18 10.78
N ASN A 178 -19.57 28.02 11.60
CA ASN A 178 -18.32 28.77 11.43
C ASN A 178 -17.67 28.39 10.11
N ARG A 179 -17.20 29.42 9.39
CA ARG A 179 -16.44 29.23 8.16
C ARG A 179 -15.04 29.77 8.37
N MET A 180 -14.06 28.89 8.34
CA MET A 180 -12.66 29.21 8.51
C MET A 180 -11.94 29.13 7.16
N THR A 181 -10.93 29.96 6.95
CA THR A 181 -10.04 29.86 5.79
C THR A 181 -8.59 29.76 6.23
N PHE A 182 -7.82 28.93 5.55
CA PHE A 182 -6.36 28.79 5.71
C PHE A 182 -5.58 29.58 4.65
N SER A 183 -6.23 30.52 3.95
CA SER A 183 -5.59 31.43 3.01
C SER A 183 -5.46 32.83 3.60
N ASP A 184 -4.29 33.44 3.46
CA ASP A 184 -3.99 34.80 3.91
C ASP A 184 -4.56 35.89 2.96
N LYS A 185 -5.03 35.54 1.76
CA LYS A 185 -5.63 36.46 0.76
C LYS A 185 -7.15 36.43 0.74
N THR A 186 -7.76 37.53 0.31
CA THR A 186 -9.21 37.68 0.12
C THR A 186 -9.55 38.00 -1.35
N GLY A 187 -10.84 38.05 -1.70
CA GLY A 187 -11.30 38.38 -3.06
C GLY A 187 -10.84 37.39 -4.12
N PHE A 188 -10.47 37.87 -5.31
CA PHE A 188 -9.99 37.03 -6.42
C PHE A 188 -8.77 36.17 -6.07
N GLY A 189 -7.96 36.60 -5.09
CA GLY A 189 -6.78 35.87 -4.61
C GLY A 189 -7.06 34.87 -3.48
N ALA A 190 -8.32 34.69 -3.06
CA ALA A 190 -8.65 33.97 -1.84
C ALA A 190 -8.20 32.50 -1.80
N ASN A 191 -7.92 31.89 -2.94
CA ASN A 191 -7.41 30.51 -3.02
C ASN A 191 -5.88 30.44 -3.29
N MET A 192 -5.14 31.54 -3.14
CA MET A 192 -3.69 31.63 -3.47
C MET A 192 -2.84 32.18 -2.32
N GLY A 193 -3.43 32.29 -1.14
CA GLY A 193 -2.79 32.89 0.02
C GLY A 193 -2.09 31.87 0.90
N GLY A 194 -0.80 32.07 1.17
CA GLY A 194 0.02 31.07 1.88
C GLY A 194 0.37 29.82 1.07
N GLU A 195 1.16 28.94 1.70
CA GLU A 195 1.68 27.70 1.11
C GLU A 195 0.59 26.65 0.92
N GLN A 196 -0.13 26.32 1.99
CA GLN A 196 -1.18 25.29 2.00
C GLN A 196 -2.30 25.56 0.98
N ALA A 197 -2.70 26.82 0.78
CA ALA A 197 -3.70 27.19 -0.23
C ALA A 197 -3.21 26.96 -1.67
N ARG A 198 -1.93 27.26 -1.93
CA ARG A 198 -1.32 27.03 -3.25
C ARG A 198 -1.16 25.54 -3.50
N ALA A 199 -0.70 24.80 -2.50
CA ALA A 199 -0.58 23.35 -2.56
C ALA A 199 -1.93 22.69 -2.87
N LEU A 200 -2.99 23.02 -2.12
CA LEU A 200 -4.33 22.47 -2.37
C LEU A 200 -4.75 22.63 -3.83
N ARG A 201 -4.51 23.79 -4.44
CA ARG A 201 -4.90 24.07 -5.84
C ARG A 201 -4.16 23.23 -6.87
N LEU A 202 -2.98 22.72 -6.53
CA LEU A 202 -2.16 21.89 -7.40
C LEU A 202 -2.46 20.40 -7.21
N LEU A 203 -3.11 20.02 -6.11
CA LEU A 203 -3.51 18.65 -5.86
C LEU A 203 -4.66 18.23 -6.80
N PRO A 204 -4.67 16.96 -7.26
CA PRO A 204 -5.72 16.43 -8.13
C PRO A 204 -7.09 16.43 -7.44
N CYS A 205 -7.13 16.42 -6.12
CA CYS A 205 -8.36 16.45 -5.34
C CYS A 205 -9.07 17.82 -5.32
N TYR A 206 -8.44 18.87 -5.84
CA TYR A 206 -9.08 20.18 -5.97
C TYR A 206 -10.21 20.10 -7.00
N ARG A 207 -11.44 20.41 -6.56
CA ARG A 207 -12.70 20.27 -7.32
C ARG A 207 -13.24 18.86 -7.49
N ASP A 208 -12.54 17.87 -6.98
CA ASP A 208 -12.91 16.47 -7.08
C ASP A 208 -12.42 15.76 -5.84
N LYS A 209 -13.17 15.81 -4.74
CA LYS A 209 -12.69 15.34 -3.43
C LYS A 209 -12.37 13.84 -3.44
N HIS A 210 -11.10 13.51 -3.30
CA HIS A 210 -10.53 12.17 -3.15
C HIS A 210 -9.17 12.28 -2.45
N ILE A 211 -8.63 11.17 -1.95
CA ILE A 211 -7.29 11.14 -1.36
C ILE A 211 -6.25 11.03 -2.49
N PRO A 212 -5.31 11.99 -2.63
CA PRO A 212 -4.24 11.87 -3.62
C PRO A 212 -3.28 10.71 -3.33
N GLU A 213 -2.68 10.14 -4.38
CA GLU A 213 -1.87 8.92 -4.29
C GLU A 213 -0.68 9.07 -3.34
N GLU A 214 -0.01 10.22 -3.34
CA GLU A 214 1.15 10.50 -2.50
C GLU A 214 0.86 10.36 -0.99
N TYR A 215 -0.41 10.53 -0.58
CA TYR A 215 -0.83 10.33 0.81
C TYR A 215 -1.05 8.86 1.17
N PHE A 216 -1.43 8.00 0.21
CA PHE A 216 -1.45 6.55 0.44
C PHE A 216 -0.04 5.96 0.57
N LEU A 217 0.93 6.59 -0.10
CA LEU A 217 2.34 6.21 -0.07
C LEU A 217 3.11 6.78 1.14
N ALA A 218 2.46 7.60 1.96
CA ALA A 218 3.06 8.26 3.10
C ALA A 218 3.28 7.32 4.30
N SER A 219 4.07 7.78 5.28
CA SER A 219 4.32 7.02 6.51
C SER A 219 3.02 6.71 7.26
N ILE A 220 3.11 5.78 8.21
CA ILE A 220 1.97 5.43 9.09
C ILE A 220 1.45 6.69 9.79
N ASP A 221 2.34 7.51 10.36
CA ASP A 221 1.96 8.71 11.12
C ASP A 221 1.30 9.76 10.23
N GLN A 222 1.80 9.97 9.01
CA GLN A 222 1.19 10.89 8.05
C GLN A 222 -0.21 10.41 7.60
N ARG A 223 -0.39 9.10 7.38
CA ARG A 223 -1.70 8.51 7.07
C ARG A 223 -2.67 8.57 8.26
N ILE A 224 -2.18 8.41 9.49
CA ILE A 224 -2.99 8.62 10.69
C ILE A 224 -3.40 10.08 10.81
N ALA A 225 -2.51 11.05 10.57
CA ALA A 225 -2.85 12.47 10.57
C ALA A 225 -3.93 12.80 9.53
N LEU A 226 -3.84 12.23 8.31
CA LEU A 226 -4.88 12.35 7.30
C LEU A 226 -6.22 11.76 7.77
N LEU A 227 -6.20 10.55 8.32
CA LEU A 227 -7.39 9.89 8.86
C LEU A 227 -8.03 10.71 9.99
N GLN A 228 -7.23 11.29 10.88
CA GLN A 228 -7.71 12.14 11.97
C GLN A 228 -8.46 13.36 11.43
N GLY A 229 -7.95 14.01 10.37
CA GLY A 229 -8.65 15.12 9.73
C GLY A 229 -10.01 14.71 9.17
N LEU A 230 -10.06 13.59 8.44
CA LEU A 230 -11.29 13.02 7.87
C LEU A 230 -12.31 12.63 8.95
N LEU A 231 -11.84 12.10 10.08
CA LEU A 231 -12.70 11.68 11.18
C LEU A 231 -13.15 12.87 12.06
N ASP A 232 -12.31 13.87 12.25
CA ASP A 232 -12.68 15.06 13.01
C ASP A 232 -13.75 15.89 12.30
N SER A 233 -13.83 15.87 10.96
CA SER A 233 -14.95 16.47 10.22
C SER A 233 -16.17 15.54 10.15
N ASP A 234 -16.08 14.43 9.40
CA ASP A 234 -17.22 13.60 8.99
C ASP A 234 -17.27 12.24 9.70
N GLY A 235 -16.37 12.04 10.67
CA GLY A 235 -16.33 10.87 11.52
C GLY A 235 -17.15 11.03 12.80
N CYS A 236 -17.75 9.92 13.22
CA CYS A 236 -18.44 9.81 14.50
C CYS A 236 -18.01 8.52 15.21
N ALA A 237 -17.57 8.65 16.45
CA ALA A 237 -17.37 7.52 17.35
C ALA A 237 -18.67 7.26 18.14
N ALA A 238 -19.32 6.12 17.87
CA ALA A 238 -20.56 5.69 18.52
C ALA A 238 -20.63 4.16 18.55
N LYS A 239 -21.32 3.55 19.52
CA LYS A 239 -21.45 2.08 19.56
C LYS A 239 -22.14 1.58 18.27
N PRO A 240 -21.59 0.57 17.55
CA PRO A 240 -20.48 -0.31 17.93
C PRO A 240 -19.09 0.00 17.32
N GLY A 241 -18.70 1.25 16.99
CA GLY A 241 -17.36 1.56 16.48
C GLY A 241 -17.13 3.03 16.07
N ILE A 242 -16.30 3.24 15.06
CA ILE A 242 -16.15 4.54 14.37
C ILE A 242 -16.80 4.43 13.00
N ILE A 243 -17.54 5.47 12.61
CA ILE A 243 -18.20 5.58 11.31
C ILE A 243 -17.73 6.87 10.65
N PHE A 244 -17.17 6.76 9.44
CA PHE A 244 -17.00 7.88 8.51
C PHE A 244 -18.16 7.89 7.52
N VAL A 245 -18.71 9.06 7.22
CA VAL A 245 -19.81 9.24 6.26
C VAL A 245 -19.33 10.10 5.10
N GLY A 246 -19.56 9.66 3.87
CA GLY A 246 -19.13 10.42 2.70
C GLY A 246 -19.82 10.02 1.39
N ARG A 247 -19.29 10.57 0.31
CA ARG A 247 -19.62 10.16 -1.07
C ARG A 247 -18.83 8.92 -1.46
N GLU A 248 -19.31 8.21 -2.48
CA GLU A 248 -18.75 6.91 -2.89
C GLU A 248 -17.23 6.93 -3.03
N ARG A 249 -16.70 7.83 -3.85
CA ARG A 249 -15.26 7.91 -4.12
C ARG A 249 -14.43 8.09 -2.85
N LEU A 250 -14.69 9.16 -2.10
CA LEU A 250 -13.96 9.43 -0.86
C LEU A 250 -14.16 8.32 0.19
N SER A 251 -15.33 7.69 0.27
CA SER A 251 -15.55 6.55 1.16
C SER A 251 -14.74 5.31 0.75
N ARG A 252 -14.54 5.06 -0.56
CA ARG A 252 -13.64 4.00 -1.04
C ARG A 252 -12.18 4.32 -0.72
N ASP A 253 -11.77 5.58 -0.84
CA ASP A 253 -10.43 6.03 -0.45
C ASP A 253 -10.19 5.85 1.06
N VAL A 254 -11.18 6.20 1.91
CA VAL A 254 -11.11 5.99 3.36
C VAL A 254 -11.05 4.51 3.71
N PHE A 255 -11.80 3.66 3.00
CA PHE A 255 -11.70 2.21 3.14
C PHE A 255 -10.26 1.73 2.86
N GLN A 256 -9.68 2.16 1.74
CA GLN A 256 -8.31 1.80 1.37
C GLN A 256 -7.27 2.35 2.37
N LEU A 257 -7.44 3.59 2.85
CA LEU A 257 -6.58 4.20 3.85
C LEU A 257 -6.56 3.37 5.14
N LEU A 258 -7.75 3.02 5.64
CA LEU A 258 -7.90 2.17 6.83
C LEU A 258 -7.29 0.78 6.63
N SER A 259 -7.52 0.13 5.47
CA SER A 259 -6.90 -1.15 5.15
C SER A 259 -5.37 -1.08 5.13
N SER A 260 -4.81 0.01 4.58
CA SER A 260 -3.36 0.23 4.55
C SER A 260 -2.76 0.46 5.96
N LEU A 261 -3.58 0.87 6.94
CA LEU A 261 -3.23 1.02 8.35
C LEU A 261 -3.49 -0.28 9.14
N GLY A 262 -3.79 -1.40 8.47
CA GLY A 262 -4.09 -2.69 9.11
C GLY A 262 -5.44 -2.71 9.84
N GLU A 263 -6.26 -1.66 9.69
CA GLU A 263 -7.60 -1.62 10.23
C GLU A 263 -8.55 -2.48 9.38
N ARG A 264 -9.72 -2.78 9.95
CA ARG A 264 -10.72 -3.64 9.31
C ARG A 264 -12.00 -2.88 9.01
N PRO A 265 -11.97 -2.01 7.98
CA PRO A 265 -13.15 -1.29 7.57
C PRO A 265 -14.17 -2.21 6.90
N THR A 266 -15.41 -1.78 6.96
CA THR A 266 -16.51 -2.26 6.13
C THR A 266 -17.14 -1.05 5.46
N ILE A 267 -17.62 -1.20 4.23
CA ILE A 267 -18.23 -0.12 3.48
C ILE A 267 -19.65 -0.52 3.05
N ALA A 268 -20.61 0.39 3.25
CA ALA A 268 -22.00 0.15 2.87
C ALA A 268 -22.70 1.44 2.45
N PHE A 269 -23.52 1.36 1.39
CA PHE A 269 -24.44 2.42 1.02
C PHE A 269 -25.67 2.42 1.93
N ARG A 270 -26.13 3.60 2.34
CA ARG A 270 -27.35 3.81 3.12
C ARG A 270 -28.22 4.82 2.39
N ALA A 271 -29.37 4.35 1.91
CA ALA A 271 -30.38 5.22 1.32
C ALA A 271 -30.87 6.26 2.34
N ASP A 272 -30.97 7.51 1.92
CA ASP A 272 -31.56 8.60 2.69
C ASP A 272 -32.25 9.54 1.71
N ALA A 273 -33.58 9.59 1.78
CA ALA A 273 -34.40 10.42 0.90
C ALA A 273 -34.13 11.93 1.06
N ARG A 274 -33.49 12.35 2.15
CA ARG A 274 -33.09 13.75 2.38
C ARG A 274 -31.75 14.08 1.71
N SER A 275 -30.97 13.07 1.32
CA SER A 275 -29.73 13.26 0.58
C SER A 275 -30.06 13.63 -0.86
N ARG A 276 -29.37 14.64 -1.40
CA ARG A 276 -29.48 15.03 -2.82
C ARG A 276 -29.03 13.89 -3.75
N ASP A 277 -28.18 13.00 -3.25
CA ASP A 277 -27.56 11.90 -3.99
C ASP A 277 -28.25 10.55 -3.66
N GLY A 278 -29.45 10.57 -3.07
CA GLY A 278 -30.26 9.38 -2.73
C GLY A 278 -29.77 8.58 -1.53
N GLY A 279 -28.60 8.90 -0.97
CA GLY A 279 -28.06 8.31 0.24
C GLY A 279 -26.65 8.76 0.56
N THR A 280 -25.98 8.02 1.44
CA THR A 280 -24.58 8.21 1.81
C THR A 280 -23.85 6.89 1.92
N TRP A 281 -22.54 6.91 1.70
CA TRP A 281 -21.67 5.78 1.96
C TRP A 281 -21.13 5.87 3.39
N ARG A 282 -21.11 4.74 4.08
CA ARG A 282 -20.61 4.64 5.46
C ARG A 282 -19.47 3.65 5.52
N VAL A 283 -18.32 4.11 6.01
CA VAL A 283 -17.17 3.26 6.33
C VAL A 283 -17.13 3.06 7.84
N SER A 284 -17.28 1.81 8.28
CA SER A 284 -17.33 1.46 9.71
C SER A 284 -16.13 0.60 10.08
N PHE A 285 -15.47 0.91 11.19
CA PHE A 285 -14.39 0.09 11.74
C PHE A 285 -14.30 0.18 13.26
N ASN A 286 -13.58 -0.77 13.87
CA ASN A 286 -13.19 -0.72 15.27
C ASN A 286 -11.66 -0.65 15.34
N PRO A 287 -11.08 0.45 15.87
CA PRO A 287 -9.64 0.64 15.81
C PRO A 287 -8.88 -0.41 16.61
N ARG A 288 -7.81 -0.92 16.02
CA ARG A 288 -6.85 -1.82 16.66
C ARG A 288 -5.48 -1.18 16.74
N TYR A 289 -4.94 -0.77 15.60
CA TYR A 289 -3.59 -0.21 15.46
C TYR A 289 -3.61 1.31 15.64
N VAL A 290 -4.61 2.00 15.08
CA VAL A 290 -4.76 3.45 15.22
C VAL A 290 -5.39 3.75 16.57
N THR A 291 -4.58 4.03 17.59
CA THR A 291 -5.06 4.29 18.95
C THR A 291 -5.70 5.66 19.11
N GLU A 292 -5.19 6.65 18.40
CA GLU A 292 -5.67 8.03 18.40
C GLU A 292 -6.31 8.33 17.04
N CYS A 293 -7.61 8.07 16.94
CA CYS A 293 -8.37 8.22 15.70
C CYS A 293 -8.86 9.66 15.47
N PHE A 294 -8.93 10.47 16.53
CA PHE A 294 -9.42 11.84 16.50
C PHE A 294 -8.44 12.74 17.24
N ARG A 295 -8.23 13.97 16.75
CA ARG A 295 -7.58 15.01 17.58
C ARG A 295 -8.61 15.74 18.45
N LEU A 296 -9.90 15.69 18.08
CA LEU A 296 -10.98 16.18 18.94
C LEU A 296 -11.19 15.27 20.15
N ALA A 297 -10.75 15.72 21.33
CA ALA A 297 -10.83 14.95 22.58
C ALA A 297 -12.23 14.39 22.88
N ARG A 298 -13.29 15.15 22.60
CA ARG A 298 -14.68 14.71 22.81
C ARG A 298 -15.07 13.49 21.95
N LYS A 299 -14.50 13.37 20.75
CA LYS A 299 -14.74 12.24 19.84
C LYS A 299 -13.83 11.07 20.23
N GLN A 300 -12.56 11.36 20.52
CA GLN A 300 -11.58 10.36 20.99
C GLN A 300 -12.03 9.65 22.27
N ALA A 301 -12.64 10.37 23.22
CA ALA A 301 -13.15 9.80 24.47
C ALA A 301 -14.25 8.74 24.28
N LYS A 302 -14.89 8.67 23.11
CA LYS A 302 -15.94 7.69 22.78
C LYS A 302 -15.40 6.45 22.07
N VAL A 303 -14.10 6.43 21.73
CA VAL A 303 -13.50 5.35 20.96
C VAL A 303 -13.37 4.09 21.81
N VAL A 304 -13.86 2.97 21.27
CA VAL A 304 -13.71 1.65 21.87
C VAL A 304 -12.84 0.79 20.94
N ARG A 305 -11.73 0.28 21.49
CA ARG A 305 -10.75 -0.50 20.73
C ARG A 305 -11.20 -1.94 20.52
N ALA A 306 -10.85 -2.48 19.36
CA ALA A 306 -11.00 -3.90 19.07
C ALA A 306 -9.94 -4.72 19.80
N THR A 307 -10.36 -5.82 20.43
CA THR A 307 -9.46 -6.79 21.07
C THR A 307 -9.23 -8.05 20.23
N ARG A 308 -10.04 -8.27 19.20
CA ARG A 308 -9.92 -9.44 18.31
C ARG A 308 -8.55 -9.47 17.64
N THR A 309 -8.03 -10.64 17.28
CA THR A 309 -6.75 -10.78 16.56
C THR A 309 -6.90 -11.47 15.21
N GLU A 310 -8.14 -11.79 14.85
CA GLU A 310 -8.48 -12.58 13.66
C GLU A 310 -9.60 -11.90 12.88
N THR A 311 -9.55 -11.98 11.56
CA THR A 311 -10.61 -11.65 10.60
C THR A 311 -11.27 -12.91 10.08
N ASN A 312 -12.44 -12.78 9.45
CA ASN A 312 -13.19 -13.94 9.00
C ASN A 312 -13.31 -13.98 7.48
N VAL A 313 -13.13 -15.19 6.94
CA VAL A 313 -13.66 -15.59 5.64
C VAL A 313 -15.13 -15.94 5.84
N ALA A 314 -16.00 -15.30 5.07
CA ALA A 314 -17.45 -15.41 5.14
C ALA A 314 -18.01 -16.52 4.24
N SER A 315 -17.46 -16.69 3.03
CA SER A 315 -17.82 -17.78 2.11
C SER A 315 -16.62 -18.26 1.29
N ILE A 316 -16.70 -19.50 0.84
CA ILE A 316 -15.78 -20.11 -0.13
C ILE A 316 -16.64 -20.83 -1.15
N GLU A 317 -16.60 -20.39 -2.40
CA GLU A 317 -17.53 -20.82 -3.44
C GLU A 317 -16.75 -21.20 -4.71
N PRO A 318 -17.03 -22.36 -5.34
CA PRO A 318 -16.36 -22.73 -6.58
C PRO A 318 -16.74 -21.72 -7.68
N VAL A 319 -15.77 -21.40 -8.53
CA VAL A 319 -15.95 -20.51 -9.70
C VAL A 319 -15.29 -21.13 -10.92
N GLU A 320 -15.58 -20.55 -12.10
CA GLU A 320 -14.88 -20.94 -13.32
C GLU A 320 -13.36 -20.78 -13.17
N SER A 321 -12.61 -21.67 -13.83
CA SER A 321 -11.16 -21.62 -13.84
C SER A 321 -10.68 -20.30 -14.47
N VAL A 322 -9.77 -19.61 -13.79
CA VAL A 322 -9.13 -18.39 -14.30
C VAL A 322 -7.61 -18.57 -14.32
N PRO A 323 -6.87 -17.74 -15.08
CA PRO A 323 -5.41 -17.73 -14.97
C PRO A 323 -4.98 -17.36 -13.54
N VAL A 324 -4.15 -18.21 -12.95
CA VAL A 324 -3.64 -18.06 -11.58
C VAL A 324 -2.12 -18.11 -11.57
N ARG A 325 -1.50 -17.48 -10.57
CA ARG A 325 -0.03 -17.44 -10.42
C ARG A 325 0.36 -17.65 -8.96
N CYS A 326 1.48 -18.34 -8.76
CA CYS A 326 2.14 -18.48 -7.46
C CYS A 326 3.33 -17.53 -7.39
N ILE A 327 3.63 -17.06 -6.20
CA ILE A 327 4.93 -16.43 -5.88
C ILE A 327 5.62 -17.23 -4.77
N ARG A 328 6.74 -16.75 -4.23
CA ARG A 328 7.27 -17.14 -2.93
C ARG A 328 7.78 -15.87 -2.27
N VAL A 329 7.50 -15.68 -0.98
CA VAL A 329 8.02 -14.55 -0.19
C VAL A 329 9.09 -15.01 0.78
N ASP A 330 9.99 -14.12 1.16
CA ASP A 330 11.04 -14.38 2.15
C ASP A 330 10.60 -14.17 3.62
N ALA A 331 9.30 -13.96 3.85
CA ALA A 331 8.72 -13.86 5.19
C ALA A 331 8.85 -15.17 5.99
N GLU A 332 9.26 -15.09 7.26
CA GLU A 332 9.42 -16.26 8.15
C GLU A 332 8.16 -17.13 8.27
N ASP A 333 6.98 -16.50 8.27
CA ASP A 333 5.68 -17.17 8.34
C ASP A 333 5.03 -17.42 6.98
N SER A 334 5.73 -17.08 5.88
CA SER A 334 5.29 -17.23 4.49
C SER A 334 3.96 -16.54 4.16
N LEU A 335 3.54 -15.58 4.98
CA LEU A 335 2.32 -14.80 4.78
C LEU A 335 2.59 -13.47 4.05
N PHE A 336 1.64 -13.04 3.25
CA PHE A 336 1.66 -11.74 2.59
C PHE A 336 0.25 -11.15 2.45
N GLN A 337 0.16 -9.83 2.30
CA GLN A 337 -1.08 -9.08 2.13
C GLN A 337 -1.53 -9.12 0.67
N ALA A 338 -2.82 -9.39 0.43
CA ALA A 338 -3.40 -9.45 -0.91
C ALA A 338 -4.88 -8.99 -0.93
N GLY A 339 -5.34 -8.57 -2.09
CA GLY A 339 -6.69 -8.09 -2.33
C GLY A 339 -6.92 -6.64 -1.86
N GLU A 340 -8.10 -6.11 -2.17
CA GLU A 340 -8.47 -4.71 -1.93
C GLU A 340 -8.37 -4.29 -0.45
N SER A 341 -8.70 -5.20 0.48
CA SER A 341 -8.60 -4.96 1.92
C SER A 341 -7.33 -5.51 2.57
N CYS A 342 -6.33 -5.88 1.76
CA CYS A 342 -5.00 -6.31 2.21
C CYS A 342 -5.02 -7.52 3.16
N GLN A 343 -5.94 -8.47 2.94
CA GLN A 343 -6.07 -9.67 3.78
C GLN A 343 -4.82 -10.54 3.71
N LEU A 344 -4.48 -11.21 4.82
CA LEU A 344 -3.34 -12.11 4.84
C LEU A 344 -3.67 -13.43 4.16
N THR A 345 -2.78 -13.84 3.27
CA THR A 345 -2.79 -15.16 2.65
C THR A 345 -1.40 -15.80 2.73
N HIS A 346 -1.32 -17.08 2.40
CA HIS A 346 -0.12 -17.89 2.59
C HIS A 346 0.47 -18.36 1.27
N ASN A 347 1.77 -18.62 1.29
CA ASN A 347 2.50 -19.19 0.16
C ASN A 347 3.50 -20.28 0.57
N THR A 348 4.15 -20.92 -0.38
CA THR A 348 5.01 -22.06 -0.11
C THR A 348 6.17 -21.66 0.79
N PRO A 349 6.40 -22.33 1.94
CA PRO A 349 7.55 -22.07 2.79
C PRO A 349 8.87 -22.32 2.05
N LEU A 350 9.92 -21.55 2.39
CA LEU A 350 11.27 -21.70 1.85
C LEU A 350 11.86 -23.12 2.03
N ASP A 351 11.39 -23.86 3.04
CA ASP A 351 11.96 -25.13 3.51
C ASP A 351 11.17 -26.39 3.11
N SER A 352 10.28 -26.31 2.12
CA SER A 352 9.47 -27.45 1.66
C SER A 352 10.26 -28.59 0.94
N GLY A 353 11.58 -28.67 1.13
CA GLY A 353 12.39 -29.79 0.65
C GLY A 353 12.74 -29.76 -0.84
N LEU A 354 12.64 -28.60 -1.50
CA LEU A 354 13.22 -28.39 -2.82
C LEU A 354 14.74 -28.34 -2.69
N ALA A 355 15.38 -29.48 -2.93
CA ALA A 355 16.82 -29.59 -3.06
C ALA A 355 17.34 -28.48 -3.98
N ARG A 356 18.13 -27.55 -3.40
CA ARG A 356 18.92 -26.59 -4.17
C ARG A 356 19.84 -27.39 -5.09
N ALA A 357 19.51 -27.47 -6.38
CA ALA A 357 20.50 -27.81 -7.38
C ALA A 357 21.54 -26.68 -7.37
N ARG A 358 22.64 -26.91 -6.64
CA ARG A 358 23.83 -26.05 -6.74
C ARG A 358 24.25 -26.09 -8.21
N VAL A 359 24.07 -25.00 -8.92
CA VAL A 359 24.77 -24.77 -10.19
C VAL A 359 26.26 -24.81 -9.84
N PRO A 360 27.06 -25.74 -10.40
CA PRO A 360 28.50 -25.69 -10.22
C PRO A 360 28.97 -24.35 -10.81
N ARG A 361 29.63 -23.53 -10.00
CA ARG A 361 30.33 -22.35 -10.52
C ARG A 361 31.32 -22.85 -11.57
N ALA A 362 31.02 -22.59 -12.84
CA ALA A 362 32.00 -22.71 -13.89
C ALA A 362 33.17 -21.79 -13.51
N HIS A 363 34.36 -22.37 -13.43
CA HIS A 363 35.60 -21.63 -13.30
C HIS A 363 35.72 -20.67 -14.48
N GLN A 364 35.40 -19.40 -14.28
CA GLN A 364 35.95 -18.32 -15.10
C GLN A 364 37.38 -18.11 -14.61
N GLN A 365 38.33 -18.60 -15.41
CA GLN A 365 39.71 -18.12 -15.34
C GLN A 365 39.71 -16.62 -15.64
N PRO A 366 40.35 -15.77 -14.84
CA PRO A 366 40.61 -14.41 -15.26
C PRO A 366 41.80 -14.43 -16.23
N GLU A 367 41.56 -14.08 -17.49
CA GLU A 367 42.63 -13.68 -18.40
C GLU A 367 43.35 -12.46 -17.81
N GLN A 368 44.63 -12.63 -17.54
CA GLN A 368 45.51 -11.56 -17.09
C GLN A 368 45.90 -10.69 -18.29
N GLY A 369 45.33 -9.48 -18.36
CA GLY A 369 45.95 -8.34 -19.05
C GLY A 369 46.75 -7.52 -18.04
N PRO A 370 47.93 -6.96 -18.39
CA PRO A 370 48.82 -6.33 -17.44
C PRO A 370 48.28 -4.95 -17.05
N GLY A 371 47.65 -4.87 -15.87
CA GLY A 371 47.34 -3.61 -15.20
C GLY A 371 48.56 -3.10 -14.42
N PRO A 372 48.80 -1.77 -14.36
CA PRO A 372 49.98 -1.21 -13.72
C PRO A 372 49.96 -1.42 -12.20
N VAL A 373 51.09 -1.89 -11.66
CA VAL A 373 51.33 -2.04 -10.24
C VAL A 373 51.52 -0.67 -9.60
N VAL A 374 50.63 -0.30 -8.68
CA VAL A 374 50.82 0.86 -7.79
C VAL A 374 51.52 0.37 -6.52
N VAL A 375 52.80 0.69 -6.39
CA VAL A 375 53.56 0.49 -5.15
C VAL A 375 53.32 1.70 -4.25
N HIS A 376 52.73 1.48 -3.07
CA HIS A 376 52.64 2.49 -2.02
C HIS A 376 53.88 2.41 -1.12
N GLU A 377 54.82 3.33 -1.31
CA GLU A 377 55.83 3.63 -0.31
C GLU A 377 55.26 4.63 0.71
N ARG A 378 55.33 4.27 2.00
CA ARG A 378 55.01 5.18 3.10
C ARG A 378 56.26 6.00 3.42
N GLU A 379 56.19 7.30 3.22
CA GLU A 379 57.11 8.24 3.88
C GLU A 379 56.34 9.39 4.54
N HIS A 380 56.88 9.84 5.66
CA HIS A 380 56.27 10.80 6.57
C HIS A 380 56.19 12.21 5.97
N GLY A 381 55.00 12.82 6.06
CA GLY A 381 54.85 14.28 6.12
C GLY A 381 54.56 15.02 4.81
N ARG A 382 53.39 15.68 4.80
CA ARG A 382 52.92 16.77 3.91
C ARG A 382 52.27 16.35 2.58
N ARG A 383 50.99 16.74 2.44
CA ARG A 383 50.13 16.55 1.26
C ARG A 383 50.44 17.60 0.18
N ALA A 384 50.75 17.14 -1.03
CA ALA A 384 50.43 17.85 -2.28
C ALA A 384 50.31 16.83 -3.42
N VAL A 385 49.18 16.82 -4.13
CA VAL A 385 48.97 15.99 -5.34
C VAL A 385 48.93 16.91 -6.55
N ARG A 386 49.84 16.68 -7.51
CA ARG A 386 49.79 17.26 -8.86
C ARG A 386 49.44 16.14 -9.84
N VAL A 387 48.42 16.36 -10.67
CA VAL A 387 48.04 15.48 -11.79
C VAL A 387 48.73 15.99 -13.05
N ARG A 388 49.38 15.09 -13.81
CA ARG A 388 49.89 15.38 -15.15
C ARG A 388 49.41 14.27 -16.10
N LEU A 389 48.66 14.66 -17.12
CA LEU A 389 48.25 13.84 -18.26
C LEU A 389 49.33 13.91 -19.36
N LEU A 390 49.72 12.75 -19.87
CA LEU A 390 50.43 12.54 -21.14
C LEU A 390 49.79 11.30 -21.76
N GLY A 391 49.45 11.21 -23.03
CA GLY A 391 49.95 11.93 -24.20
C GLY A 391 50.13 10.88 -25.31
N GLN A 392 49.46 11.13 -26.44
CA GLN A 392 49.34 10.34 -27.66
C GLN A 392 50.63 9.66 -28.17
N THR A 393 50.48 8.55 -28.90
CA THR A 393 51.43 8.17 -29.96
C THR A 393 50.72 7.91 -31.29
N ARG A 394 51.28 8.57 -32.32
CA ARG A 394 51.01 8.47 -33.75
C ARG A 394 51.49 7.13 -34.31
N ALA A 395 50.89 6.71 -35.41
CA ALA A 395 51.58 5.95 -36.45
C ALA A 395 51.14 6.47 -37.84
N ASP A 396 52.05 7.15 -38.51
CA ASP A 396 52.02 7.43 -39.95
C ASP A 396 52.74 6.28 -40.67
N SER A 397 52.20 5.81 -41.80
CA SER A 397 52.99 5.51 -43.00
C SER A 397 52.11 5.25 -44.23
N PHE A 398 52.07 6.27 -45.08
CA PHE A 398 52.17 6.26 -46.54
C PHE A 398 51.79 5.00 -47.36
N GLY A 399 50.78 5.18 -48.22
CA GLY A 399 50.57 4.49 -49.49
C GLY A 399 49.80 5.37 -50.46
N ARG A 400 50.39 5.69 -51.61
CA ARG A 400 49.98 6.71 -52.61
C ARG A 400 48.83 6.27 -53.54
N SER A 401 47.84 7.16 -53.69
CA SER A 401 47.15 7.69 -54.90
C SER A 401 46.94 6.83 -56.17
N ARG A 402 45.67 6.75 -56.61
CA ARG A 402 45.10 6.99 -57.97
C ARG A 402 43.60 7.34 -57.76
N GLU A 403 43.10 8.55 -58.08
CA GLU A 403 42.46 8.95 -59.36
C GLU A 403 41.49 7.88 -59.91
N ALA A 404 40.24 8.13 -60.34
CA ALA A 404 39.40 9.31 -60.51
C ALA A 404 37.97 8.81 -60.85
N GLU A 405 36.99 9.72 -60.75
CA GLU A 405 35.78 9.84 -61.61
C GLU A 405 34.63 8.80 -61.61
N HIS A 406 33.46 9.38 -61.35
CA HIS A 406 32.16 9.25 -62.03
C HIS A 406 31.19 8.08 -61.76
N ASP A 407 29.97 8.55 -61.47
CA ASP A 407 28.63 8.06 -61.80
C ASP A 407 28.00 6.86 -61.09
N SER A 408 26.79 7.19 -60.59
CA SER A 408 25.62 6.36 -60.22
C SER A 408 25.54 5.82 -58.79
#